data_AF-A0A1U7CKM4-F1
#
_entry.id   AF-A0A1U7CKM4-F1
#
_cell.length_a   1.000
_cell.length_b   1.000
_cell.length_c   1.000
_cell.angle_alpha   90.00
_cell.angle_beta   90.00
_cell.angle_gamma   90.00
#
_symmetry.space_group_name_H-M   'P 1'
#
loop_
_entity.id
_entity.type
_entity.pdbx_description
1 polymer ?
#
loop_
_entity_poly.entity_id
_entity_poly.type
_entity_poly.pdbx_seq_one_letter_code
_entity_poly.pdbx_strand_id
1 'polypeptide(L)'
;MTDETRADRRHERSDTGPLRELTLGRSTPSPDPPSPRPPSQPTPEDDGLESLAARCRLKAGAARWAAERQRRIHEQSGSPDEDAPSDPATAGWAEALTDAFYWASADDPSGTPDVSLLDHVGGCFETVAEGLLLVRDAEHRRGGLERALPLLAEAQSALRQSLRRLKAREDPDQVEAYERVRDAAARRHLFLKRFLRADDPADPAGWPGLLARIEAEAGSGPRSQRQARLLDRLRSLCAPIGGEPTDVAWRAIFNVVEELIGEGAPPSSREVRELLLPLLDDLPEAEEAPPGSRLVLREIDRYLATRHTPAASATSQGPSASVREAARLLSGRSVVLIGGLRRPEAQRALKLALGLKELVWLGTKEHQPIAAFEPAIARPDVALVLLAIRWSSHAFGDVKPYCDRHGKPLVRLPGGYGANQVAAQILSQSSEQLGDR
;
A
#
# COMPACT_ATOMS: atom_id res chain seq x y z
N MET A 1 -27.91 64.12 -18.74
CA MET A 1 -27.92 65.60 -18.72
C MET A 1 -29.36 66.05 -18.78
N THR A 2 -29.70 67.04 -17.96
CA THR A 2 -30.88 67.92 -18.05
C THR A 2 -32.28 67.33 -17.86
N ASP A 3 -33.00 68.08 -17.05
CA ASP A 3 -34.35 67.90 -16.55
C ASP A 3 -35.40 68.55 -17.48
N GLU A 4 -36.63 68.08 -17.31
CA GLU A 4 -37.94 68.67 -17.69
C GLU A 4 -38.21 69.10 -19.15
N THR A 5 -39.17 68.42 -19.81
CA THR A 5 -40.59 68.89 -19.87
C THR A 5 -41.56 67.91 -20.55
N ARG A 6 -42.67 67.66 -19.83
CA ARG A 6 -44.10 67.67 -20.25
C ARG A 6 -44.63 66.73 -21.36
N ALA A 7 -45.31 65.69 -20.87
CA ALA A 7 -46.62 65.14 -21.26
C ALA A 7 -47.26 65.48 -22.62
N ASP A 8 -47.59 64.44 -23.39
CA ASP A 8 -48.98 64.23 -23.85
C ASP A 8 -49.31 62.73 -24.05
N ARG A 9 -50.56 62.40 -23.78
CA ARG A 9 -51.16 61.05 -23.69
C ARG A 9 -51.60 60.55 -25.07
N ARG A 10 -51.40 59.26 -25.37
CA ARG A 10 -52.42 58.40 -26.04
C ARG A 10 -52.38 56.97 -25.53
N HIS A 11 -53.57 56.47 -25.21
CA HIS A 11 -53.90 55.09 -24.87
C HIS A 11 -53.67 54.14 -26.06
N GLU A 12 -53.22 52.91 -25.78
CA GLU A 12 -53.89 51.70 -26.30
C GLU A 12 -53.46 50.41 -25.55
N ARG A 13 -54.45 49.77 -24.92
CA ARG A 13 -54.76 48.32 -24.83
C ARG A 13 -53.60 47.35 -24.55
N SER A 14 -53.50 46.81 -23.34
CA SER A 14 -54.15 45.57 -22.87
C SER A 14 -53.68 44.31 -23.61
N ASP A 15 -52.81 43.54 -22.97
CA ASP A 15 -52.84 42.09 -23.15
C ASP A 15 -52.62 41.36 -21.82
N THR A 16 -53.66 40.62 -21.46
CA THR A 16 -53.91 39.91 -20.22
C THR A 16 -53.36 38.50 -20.33
N GLY A 17 -52.24 38.20 -19.67
CA GLY A 17 -51.82 36.83 -19.42
C GLY A 17 -52.76 36.16 -18.40
N PRO A 18 -53.13 34.87 -18.57
CA PRO A 18 -54.13 34.22 -17.73
C PRO A 18 -53.63 34.07 -16.30
N LEU A 19 -54.45 34.56 -15.36
CA LEU A 19 -54.27 34.43 -13.92
C LEU A 19 -54.29 32.94 -13.53
N ARG A 20 -53.28 32.51 -12.75
CA ARG A 20 -53.23 31.17 -12.14
C ARG A 20 -54.40 31.01 -11.16
N GLU A 21 -55.21 29.97 -11.37
CA GLU A 21 -56.31 29.60 -10.49
C GLU A 21 -55.82 29.24 -9.08
N LEU A 22 -56.43 29.87 -8.07
CA LEU A 22 -56.32 29.50 -6.67
C LEU A 22 -57.28 28.34 -6.38
N THR A 23 -56.78 27.10 -6.47
CA THR A 23 -57.54 25.91 -6.03
C THR A 23 -57.32 25.67 -4.54
N LEU A 24 -58.11 26.34 -3.70
CA LEU A 24 -58.35 25.91 -2.32
C LEU A 24 -59.39 24.77 -2.33
N GLY A 25 -59.04 23.60 -1.79
CA GLY A 25 -60.02 22.59 -1.38
C GLY A 25 -60.33 21.43 -2.35
N ARG A 26 -59.36 20.88 -3.09
CA ARG A 26 -59.52 19.56 -3.74
C ARG A 26 -58.70 18.49 -3.01
N SER A 27 -59.40 17.45 -2.54
CA SER A 27 -58.84 16.27 -1.89
C SER A 27 -57.89 15.50 -2.83
N THR A 28 -56.71 15.16 -2.34
CA THR A 28 -55.73 14.31 -3.03
C THR A 28 -56.15 12.84 -3.01
N PRO A 29 -55.89 12.05 -4.08
CA PRO A 29 -56.03 10.60 -4.02
C PRO A 29 -54.93 10.01 -3.11
N SER A 30 -55.29 8.98 -2.35
CA SER A 30 -54.41 8.26 -1.42
C SER A 30 -53.20 7.65 -2.15
N PRO A 31 -51.98 7.67 -1.58
CA PRO A 31 -50.82 7.02 -2.18
C PRO A 31 -50.87 5.50 -1.95
N ASP A 32 -50.52 4.74 -2.99
CA ASP A 32 -50.28 3.30 -2.96
C ASP A 32 -49.19 2.90 -1.94
N PRO A 33 -49.20 1.65 -1.43
CA PRO A 33 -48.23 1.20 -0.44
C PRO A 33 -46.80 1.19 -1.00
N PRO A 34 -45.78 1.49 -0.16
CA PRO A 34 -44.41 1.67 -0.61
C PRO A 34 -43.79 0.36 -1.08
N SER A 35 -43.31 0.33 -2.33
CA SER A 35 -42.41 -0.74 -2.81
C SER A 35 -41.10 -0.76 -2.02
N PRO A 36 -40.50 -1.94 -1.80
CA PRO A 36 -39.27 -2.09 -1.04
C PRO A 36 -38.12 -1.33 -1.72
N ARG A 37 -37.46 -0.46 -0.96
CA ARG A 37 -36.26 0.28 -1.40
C ARG A 37 -35.15 -0.72 -1.77
N PRO A 38 -34.53 -0.61 -2.96
CA PRO A 38 -33.30 -1.33 -3.26
C PRO A 38 -32.16 -0.83 -2.34
N PRO A 39 -31.15 -1.67 -2.06
CA PRO A 39 -30.03 -1.30 -1.20
C PRO A 39 -29.30 -0.07 -1.76
N SER A 40 -29.06 0.91 -0.88
CA SER A 40 -28.37 2.16 -1.19
C SER A 40 -27.01 1.88 -1.83
N GLN A 41 -26.81 2.36 -3.07
CA GLN A 41 -25.49 2.44 -3.66
C GLN A 41 -24.64 3.49 -2.90
N PRO A 42 -23.31 3.27 -2.76
CA PRO A 42 -22.41 4.27 -2.18
C PRO A 42 -22.42 5.55 -3.03
N THR A 43 -22.59 6.70 -2.39
CA THR A 43 -22.64 8.02 -3.03
C THR A 43 -21.26 8.49 -3.51
N PRO A 44 -21.18 9.22 -4.65
CA PRO A 44 -19.92 9.71 -5.25
C PRO A 44 -19.17 10.80 -4.45
N GLU A 45 -19.62 11.16 -3.24
CA GLU A 45 -18.98 12.18 -2.41
C GLU A 45 -17.73 11.65 -1.67
N ASP A 46 -17.67 10.35 -1.35
CA ASP A 46 -16.56 9.72 -0.62
C ASP A 46 -15.25 9.67 -1.44
N ASP A 47 -15.35 9.63 -2.77
CA ASP A 47 -14.21 9.54 -3.70
C ASP A 47 -13.46 10.90 -3.82
N GLY A 48 -14.11 12.00 -3.44
CA GLY A 48 -13.58 13.36 -3.59
C GLY A 48 -12.43 13.70 -2.63
N LEU A 49 -12.52 13.27 -1.36
CA LEU A 49 -11.49 13.57 -0.35
C LEU A 49 -10.18 12.80 -0.63
N GLU A 50 -10.29 11.56 -1.08
CA GLU A 50 -9.13 10.72 -1.41
C GLU A 50 -8.42 11.23 -2.67
N SER A 51 -9.19 11.61 -3.70
CA SER A 51 -8.64 12.24 -4.90
C SER A 51 -7.91 13.55 -4.57
N LEU A 52 -8.50 14.43 -3.74
CA LEU A 52 -7.87 15.66 -3.31
C LEU A 52 -6.59 15.40 -2.50
N ALA A 53 -6.61 14.43 -1.58
CA ALA A 53 -5.43 14.04 -0.80
C ALA A 53 -4.30 13.51 -1.72
N ALA A 54 -4.63 12.72 -2.73
CA ALA A 54 -3.66 12.23 -3.71
C ALA A 54 -3.00 13.39 -4.50
N ARG A 55 -3.79 14.38 -4.94
CA ARG A 55 -3.25 15.58 -5.61
C ARG A 55 -2.34 16.40 -4.70
N CYS A 56 -2.72 16.58 -3.43
CA CYS A 56 -1.86 17.23 -2.43
C CYS A 56 -0.52 16.49 -2.24
N ARG A 57 -0.52 15.15 -2.19
CA ARG A 57 0.73 14.36 -2.07
C ARG A 57 1.66 14.52 -3.29
N LEU A 58 1.10 14.60 -4.50
CA LEU A 58 1.89 14.88 -5.71
C LEU A 58 2.57 16.26 -5.61
N LYS A 59 1.84 17.29 -5.18
CA LYS A 59 2.40 18.63 -4.98
C LYS A 59 3.42 18.69 -3.85
N ALA A 60 3.23 17.91 -2.78
CA ALA A 60 4.23 17.75 -1.74
C ALA A 60 5.54 17.16 -2.29
N GLY A 61 5.43 16.12 -3.14
CA GLY A 61 6.57 15.55 -3.86
C GLY A 61 7.27 16.58 -4.76
N ALA A 62 6.51 17.34 -5.53
CA ALA A 62 7.03 18.41 -6.39
C ALA A 62 7.79 19.49 -5.61
N ALA A 63 7.25 19.94 -4.47
CA ALA A 63 7.90 20.92 -3.60
C ALA A 63 9.21 20.41 -2.99
N ARG A 64 9.23 19.15 -2.53
CA ARG A 64 10.46 18.50 -2.02
C ARG A 64 11.53 18.37 -3.10
N TRP A 65 11.14 18.00 -4.32
CA TRP A 65 12.07 17.94 -5.45
C TRP A 65 12.63 19.32 -5.78
N ALA A 66 11.79 20.36 -5.80
CA ALA A 66 12.24 21.72 -6.03
C ALA A 66 13.23 22.18 -4.95
N ALA A 67 12.96 21.88 -3.67
CA ALA A 67 13.87 22.18 -2.56
C ALA A 67 15.23 21.49 -2.74
N GLU A 68 15.22 20.19 -3.03
CA GLU A 68 16.44 19.39 -3.24
C GLU A 68 17.26 19.91 -4.42
N ARG A 69 16.61 20.26 -5.53
CA ARG A 69 17.27 20.88 -6.68
C ARG A 69 17.98 22.18 -6.30
N GLN A 70 17.34 23.04 -5.50
CA GLN A 70 17.96 24.29 -5.04
C GLN A 70 19.17 24.03 -4.12
N ARG A 71 19.11 23.04 -3.23
CA ARG A 71 20.26 22.66 -2.39
C ARG A 71 21.45 22.20 -3.24
N ARG A 72 21.23 21.35 -4.24
CA ARG A 72 22.30 20.88 -5.15
C ARG A 72 22.96 22.02 -5.94
N ILE A 73 22.17 22.97 -6.43
CA ILE A 73 22.68 24.18 -7.10
C ILE A 73 23.57 24.98 -6.15
N HIS A 74 23.18 25.10 -4.87
CA HIS A 74 23.96 25.82 -3.87
C HIS A 74 25.25 25.08 -3.47
N GLU A 75 25.21 23.75 -3.40
CA GLU A 75 26.32 22.89 -2.99
C GLU A 75 27.32 22.57 -4.12
N GLN A 76 27.16 23.15 -5.33
CA GLN A 76 28.01 22.91 -6.52
C GLN A 76 28.21 21.42 -6.86
N SER A 77 27.23 20.59 -6.51
CA SER A 77 27.33 19.13 -6.57
C SER A 77 26.49 18.58 -7.73
N GLY A 78 27.14 18.28 -8.84
CA GLY A 78 26.61 17.44 -9.93
C GLY A 78 25.64 18.10 -10.91
N SER A 79 25.43 17.43 -12.05
CA SER A 79 24.54 17.93 -13.12
C SER A 79 23.07 17.88 -12.68
N PRO A 80 22.25 18.93 -12.93
CA PRO A 80 20.88 19.01 -12.43
C PRO A 80 19.89 17.98 -13.00
N ASP A 81 20.26 17.25 -14.06
CA ASP A 81 19.31 16.59 -14.97
C ASP A 81 19.12 15.08 -14.76
N GLU A 82 19.90 14.41 -13.91
CA GLU A 82 19.82 12.93 -13.80
C GLU A 82 18.60 12.40 -13.01
N ASP A 83 17.89 13.25 -12.23
CA ASP A 83 16.79 12.84 -11.33
C ASP A 83 15.47 13.61 -11.57
N ALA A 84 15.13 13.97 -12.80
CA ALA A 84 13.85 14.64 -13.08
C ALA A 84 12.65 13.73 -12.70
N PRO A 85 11.54 14.28 -12.16
CA PRO A 85 10.36 13.48 -11.83
C PRO A 85 9.82 12.78 -13.08
N SER A 86 9.60 11.47 -13.02
CA SER A 86 9.07 10.72 -14.17
C SER A 86 7.61 11.06 -14.48
N ASP A 87 6.88 11.66 -13.54
CA ASP A 87 5.49 12.10 -13.71
C ASP A 87 5.44 13.55 -14.22
N PRO A 88 4.84 13.81 -15.40
CA PRO A 88 4.76 15.15 -15.98
C PRO A 88 3.96 16.14 -15.12
N ALA A 89 2.98 15.67 -14.33
CA ALA A 89 2.22 16.55 -13.43
C ALA A 89 3.10 17.04 -12.27
N THR A 90 3.88 16.13 -11.67
CA THR A 90 4.87 16.46 -10.64
C THR A 90 5.95 17.41 -11.17
N ALA A 91 6.46 17.19 -12.38
CA ALA A 91 7.45 18.06 -13.02
C ALA A 91 6.92 19.49 -13.24
N GLY A 92 5.71 19.64 -13.80
CA GLY A 92 5.11 20.95 -14.01
C GLY A 92 4.88 21.73 -12.72
N TRP A 93 4.49 21.05 -11.63
CA TRP A 93 4.38 21.68 -10.31
C TRP A 93 5.73 22.08 -9.73
N ALA A 94 6.75 21.25 -9.91
CA ALA A 94 8.09 21.54 -9.43
C ALA A 94 8.68 22.78 -10.11
N GLU A 95 8.47 22.92 -11.43
CA GLU A 95 8.85 24.12 -12.19
C GLU A 95 8.10 25.36 -11.69
N ALA A 96 6.78 25.29 -11.56
CA ALA A 96 5.98 26.42 -11.09
C ALA A 96 6.38 26.89 -9.68
N LEU A 97 6.69 25.97 -8.76
CA LEU A 97 7.16 26.30 -7.41
C LEU A 97 8.58 26.87 -7.43
N THR A 98 9.44 26.37 -8.32
CA THR A 98 10.80 26.88 -8.51
C THR A 98 10.79 28.31 -9.06
N ASP A 99 9.93 28.60 -10.03
CA ASP A 99 9.73 29.95 -10.56
C ASP A 99 9.24 30.89 -9.47
N ALA A 100 8.22 30.49 -8.72
CA ALA A 100 7.71 31.28 -7.59
C ALA A 100 8.79 31.54 -6.53
N PHE A 101 9.62 30.53 -6.23
CA PHE A 101 10.76 30.67 -5.33
C PHE A 101 11.78 31.72 -5.80
N TYR A 102 12.13 31.72 -7.10
CA TYR A 102 13.05 32.73 -7.65
C TYR A 102 12.47 34.14 -7.56
N TRP A 103 11.18 34.31 -7.86
CA TRP A 103 10.51 35.61 -7.69
C TRP A 103 10.45 36.06 -6.24
N ALA A 104 10.18 35.14 -5.30
CA ALA A 104 10.19 35.45 -3.88
C ALA A 104 11.58 35.90 -3.40
N SER A 105 12.64 35.26 -3.91
CA SER A 105 14.03 35.55 -3.55
C SER A 105 14.59 36.82 -4.22
N ALA A 106 14.09 37.18 -5.41
CA ALA A 106 14.55 38.36 -6.15
C ALA A 106 14.25 39.69 -5.43
N ASP A 107 13.28 39.69 -4.52
CA ASP A 107 12.88 40.87 -3.73
C ASP A 107 13.72 41.06 -2.45
N ASP A 108 14.62 40.12 -2.12
CA ASP A 108 15.59 40.28 -1.03
C ASP A 108 17.01 40.53 -1.59
N PRO A 109 17.44 41.80 -1.71
CA PRO A 109 18.75 42.14 -2.26
C PRO A 109 19.93 41.78 -1.34
N SER A 110 19.68 41.23 -0.14
CA SER A 110 20.68 40.95 0.89
C SER A 110 20.74 39.49 1.35
N GLY A 111 19.76 38.67 0.99
CA GLY A 111 19.57 37.32 1.52
C GLY A 111 19.97 36.19 0.57
N THR A 112 20.59 35.16 1.12
CA THR A 112 20.62 33.84 0.48
C THR A 112 19.19 33.30 0.38
N PRO A 113 18.75 32.77 -0.79
CA PRO A 113 17.41 32.20 -0.94
C PRO A 113 17.10 31.18 0.15
N ASP A 114 16.02 31.40 0.92
CA ASP A 114 15.63 30.51 2.00
C ASP A 114 14.89 29.29 1.46
N VAL A 115 15.64 28.24 1.14
CA VAL A 115 15.12 26.96 0.64
C VAL A 115 14.07 26.34 1.57
N SER A 116 14.06 26.69 2.87
CA SER A 116 13.05 26.20 3.80
C SER A 116 11.62 26.59 3.41
N LEU A 117 11.43 27.64 2.60
CA LEU A 117 10.12 27.99 2.05
C LEU A 117 9.51 26.86 1.20
N LEU A 118 10.34 26.17 0.40
CA LEU A 118 9.90 25.02 -0.39
C LEU A 118 9.62 23.80 0.49
N ASP A 119 10.44 23.58 1.53
CA ASP A 119 10.18 22.54 2.53
C ASP A 119 8.85 22.77 3.28
N HIS A 120 8.56 24.02 3.65
CA HIS A 120 7.30 24.39 4.28
C HIS A 120 6.10 24.14 3.36
N VAL A 121 6.19 24.47 2.07
CA VAL A 121 5.12 24.18 1.10
C VAL A 121 4.90 22.67 0.97
N GLY A 122 5.98 21.90 0.83
CA GLY A 122 5.91 20.43 0.74
C GLY A 122 5.28 19.80 1.97
N GLY A 123 5.75 20.15 3.16
CA GLY A 123 5.21 19.66 4.42
C GLY A 123 3.76 20.08 4.66
N CYS A 124 3.36 21.29 4.27
CA CYS A 124 1.96 21.72 4.39
C CYS A 124 1.02 20.95 3.44
N PHE A 125 1.43 20.67 2.20
CA PHE A 125 0.64 19.84 1.28
C PHE A 125 0.45 18.41 1.81
N GLU A 126 1.52 17.81 2.35
CA GLU A 126 1.46 16.49 2.98
C GLU A 126 0.53 16.49 4.20
N THR A 127 0.64 17.50 5.05
CA THR A 127 -0.22 17.67 6.23
C THR A 127 -1.70 17.84 5.86
N VAL A 128 -2.00 18.56 4.76
CA VAL A 128 -3.37 18.67 4.23
C VAL A 128 -3.86 17.32 3.73
N ALA A 129 -3.04 16.55 3.01
CA ALA A 129 -3.41 15.23 2.53
C ALA A 129 -3.78 14.28 3.67
N GLU A 130 -2.96 14.22 4.72
CA GLU A 130 -3.25 13.39 5.90
C GLU A 130 -4.48 13.90 6.67
N GLY A 131 -4.65 15.21 6.78
CA GLY A 131 -5.85 15.81 7.38
C GLY A 131 -7.15 15.46 6.65
N LEU A 132 -7.12 15.41 5.31
CA LEU A 132 -8.26 15.03 4.48
C LEU A 132 -8.66 13.57 4.71
N LEU A 133 -7.67 12.67 4.76
CA LEU A 133 -7.92 11.25 5.06
C LEU A 133 -8.41 11.05 6.49
N LEU A 134 -7.87 11.80 7.45
CA LEU A 134 -8.34 11.77 8.82
C LEU A 134 -9.82 12.20 8.92
N VAL A 135 -10.23 13.23 8.18
CA VAL A 135 -11.63 13.68 8.13
C VAL A 135 -12.52 12.59 7.53
N ARG A 136 -12.13 11.99 6.39
CA ARG A 136 -12.85 10.88 5.76
C ARG A 136 -13.08 9.73 6.75
N ASP A 137 -12.02 9.29 7.41
CA ASP A 137 -12.08 8.19 8.39
C ASP A 137 -12.84 8.59 9.68
N ALA A 138 -13.01 9.88 9.93
CA ALA A 138 -13.76 10.41 11.05
C ALA A 138 -15.26 10.58 10.79
N GLU A 139 -15.72 10.62 9.53
CA GLU A 139 -17.13 10.87 9.17
C GLU A 139 -18.11 9.87 9.81
N HIS A 140 -17.65 8.63 9.96
CA HIS A 140 -18.42 7.52 10.52
C HIS A 140 -18.26 7.36 12.05
N ARG A 141 -17.43 8.19 12.69
CA ARG A 141 -17.12 8.09 14.12
C ARG A 141 -17.85 9.16 14.91
N ARG A 142 -18.53 8.77 16.00
CA ARG A 142 -19.13 9.72 16.93
C ARG A 142 -18.05 10.63 17.53
N GLY A 143 -18.20 11.95 17.39
CA GLY A 143 -17.23 12.91 17.88
C GLY A 143 -15.93 13.00 17.05
N GLY A 144 -15.84 12.26 15.95
CA GLY A 144 -14.61 12.17 15.14
C GLY A 144 -14.33 13.47 14.38
N LEU A 145 -15.36 14.02 13.72
CA LEU A 145 -15.24 15.24 12.93
C LEU A 145 -14.90 16.46 13.80
N GLU A 146 -15.38 16.48 15.04
CA GLU A 146 -15.08 17.51 16.04
C GLU A 146 -13.58 17.56 16.39
N ARG A 147 -12.87 16.44 16.28
CA ARG A 147 -11.41 16.35 16.47
C ARG A 147 -10.63 16.53 15.18
N ALA A 148 -11.14 16.01 14.06
CA ALA A 148 -10.46 16.04 12.76
C ALA A 148 -10.53 17.41 12.05
N LEU A 149 -11.70 18.05 12.03
CA LEU A 149 -11.89 19.32 11.30
C LEU A 149 -11.01 20.48 11.81
N PRO A 150 -10.78 20.67 13.12
CA PRO A 150 -9.82 21.68 13.58
C PRO A 150 -8.40 21.45 13.05
N LEU A 151 -7.95 20.19 12.93
CA LEU A 151 -6.62 19.85 12.43
C LEU A 151 -6.51 20.13 10.92
N LEU A 152 -7.53 19.74 10.14
CA LEU A 152 -7.56 20.06 8.71
C LEU A 152 -7.68 21.58 8.47
N ALA A 153 -8.43 22.30 9.31
CA ALA A 153 -8.52 23.77 9.25
C ALA A 153 -7.15 24.44 9.47
N GLU A 154 -6.38 23.96 10.45
CA GLU A 154 -5.01 24.41 10.70
C GLU A 154 -4.10 24.11 9.51
N ALA A 155 -4.17 22.89 8.95
CA ALA A 155 -3.34 22.44 7.84
C ALA A 155 -3.55 23.26 6.57
N GLN A 156 -4.81 23.47 6.15
CA GLN A 156 -5.11 24.26 4.96
C GLN A 156 -4.70 25.74 5.12
N SER A 157 -4.78 26.27 6.35
CA SER A 157 -4.37 27.65 6.64
C SER A 157 -2.86 27.80 6.57
N ALA A 158 -2.12 26.81 7.08
CA ALA A 158 -0.66 26.75 6.99
C ALA A 158 -0.20 26.65 5.52
N LEU A 159 -0.87 25.81 4.71
CA LEU A 159 -0.61 25.72 3.27
C LEU A 159 -0.89 27.04 2.55
N ARG A 160 -2.00 27.71 2.84
CA ARG A 160 -2.31 29.03 2.27
C ARG A 160 -1.21 30.04 2.61
N GLN A 161 -0.74 30.03 3.85
CA GLN A 161 0.29 30.95 4.32
C GLN A 161 1.66 30.63 3.71
N SER A 162 2.01 29.36 3.49
CA SER A 162 3.27 28.96 2.86
C SER A 162 3.31 29.37 1.38
N LEU A 163 2.23 29.13 0.64
CA LEU A 163 2.09 29.57 -0.77
C LEU A 163 2.15 31.09 -0.89
N ARG A 164 1.54 31.84 0.03
CA ARG A 164 1.63 33.31 0.07
C ARG A 164 3.05 33.81 0.34
N ARG A 165 3.79 33.17 1.27
CA ARG A 165 5.21 33.51 1.53
C ARG A 165 6.07 33.25 0.29
N LEU A 166 5.77 32.19 -0.46
CA LEU A 166 6.41 31.89 -1.74
C LEU A 166 5.93 32.79 -2.90
N LYS A 167 4.94 33.67 -2.67
CA LYS A 167 4.27 34.46 -3.71
C LYS A 167 3.73 33.61 -4.87
N ALA A 168 3.42 32.34 -4.59
CA ALA A 168 2.82 31.45 -5.56
C ALA A 168 1.37 31.88 -5.84
N ARG A 169 0.88 31.57 -7.04
CA ARG A 169 -0.54 31.73 -7.39
C ARG A 169 -1.41 30.93 -6.40
N GLU A 170 -2.61 31.43 -6.13
CA GLU A 170 -3.60 30.67 -5.36
C GLU A 170 -3.78 29.27 -5.91
N ASP A 171 -3.66 28.28 -5.03
CA ASP A 171 -3.71 26.88 -5.38
C ASP A 171 -5.15 26.35 -5.31
N PRO A 172 -5.67 25.74 -6.39
CA PRO A 172 -7.05 25.26 -6.42
C PRO A 172 -7.32 24.15 -5.39
N ASP A 173 -6.35 23.30 -5.07
CA ASP A 173 -6.53 22.22 -4.09
C ASP A 173 -6.53 22.76 -2.66
N GLN A 174 -5.74 23.81 -2.37
CA GLN A 174 -5.83 24.54 -1.10
C GLN A 174 -7.20 25.20 -0.92
N VAL A 175 -7.72 25.85 -1.97
CA VAL A 175 -9.07 26.47 -1.94
C VAL A 175 -10.14 25.40 -1.76
N GLU A 176 -10.07 24.28 -2.48
CA GLU A 176 -11.01 23.16 -2.32
C GLU A 176 -10.95 22.62 -0.88
N ALA A 177 -9.76 22.41 -0.30
CA ALA A 177 -9.63 21.97 1.08
C ALA A 177 -10.27 22.94 2.08
N TYR A 178 -10.10 24.26 1.88
CA TYR A 178 -10.76 25.28 2.70
C TYR A 178 -12.29 25.18 2.61
N GLU A 179 -12.83 25.08 1.39
CA GLU A 179 -14.28 24.96 1.17
C GLU A 179 -14.84 23.68 1.78
N ARG A 180 -14.14 22.56 1.67
CA ARG A 180 -14.51 21.29 2.31
C ARG A 180 -14.61 21.42 3.82
N VAL A 181 -13.63 22.05 4.47
CA VAL A 181 -13.66 22.29 5.93
C VAL A 181 -14.84 23.18 6.31
N ARG A 182 -15.02 24.30 5.60
CA ARG A 182 -16.10 25.26 5.85
C ARG A 182 -17.47 24.58 5.72
N ASP A 183 -17.68 23.84 4.64
CA ASP A 183 -18.96 23.24 4.33
C ASP A 183 -19.24 22.05 5.25
N ALA A 184 -18.23 21.24 5.60
CA ALA A 184 -18.37 20.16 6.57
C ALA A 184 -18.71 20.69 7.98
N ALA A 185 -18.04 21.76 8.42
CA ALA A 185 -18.32 22.42 9.69
C ALA A 185 -19.75 23.00 9.70
N ALA A 186 -20.17 23.64 8.62
CA ALA A 186 -21.52 24.18 8.47
C ALA A 186 -22.60 23.08 8.50
N ARG A 187 -22.42 22.00 7.72
CA ARG A 187 -23.35 20.86 7.66
C ARG A 187 -23.53 20.17 9.02
N ARG A 188 -22.51 20.18 9.87
CA ARG A 188 -22.53 19.54 11.19
C ARG A 188 -22.73 20.53 12.35
N HIS A 189 -22.99 21.81 12.05
CA HIS A 189 -23.13 22.88 13.04
C HIS A 189 -21.95 22.98 14.02
N LEU A 190 -20.74 22.71 13.53
CA LEU A 190 -19.51 22.79 14.32
C LEU A 190 -18.89 24.18 14.21
N PHE A 191 -18.65 24.81 15.35
CA PHE A 191 -18.00 26.12 15.40
C PHE A 191 -16.47 25.97 15.50
N LEU A 192 -15.78 26.18 14.37
CA LEU A 192 -14.32 26.22 14.34
C LEU A 192 -13.83 27.61 14.72
N LYS A 193 -13.20 27.72 15.89
CA LYS A 193 -12.76 29.01 16.47
C LYS A 193 -11.60 29.67 15.70
N ARG A 194 -10.78 28.86 15.01
CA ARG A 194 -9.50 29.28 14.46
C ARG A 194 -9.32 28.89 13.00
N PHE A 195 -8.37 29.55 12.32
CA PHE A 195 -7.78 29.18 11.02
C PHE A 195 -8.68 29.27 9.77
N LEU A 196 -9.97 29.57 9.93
CA LEU A 196 -10.87 29.85 8.80
C LEU A 196 -10.93 31.33 8.38
N ARG A 197 -10.32 32.23 9.16
CA ARG A 197 -10.30 33.67 8.87
C ARG A 197 -9.00 34.10 8.22
N ALA A 198 -9.01 35.24 7.55
CA ALA A 198 -7.82 35.80 6.91
C ALA A 198 -6.81 36.38 7.93
N ASP A 199 -7.29 36.82 9.08
CA ASP A 199 -6.53 37.46 10.18
C ASP A 199 -6.07 36.48 11.27
N ASP A 200 -6.44 35.20 11.20
CA ASP A 200 -5.93 34.13 12.07
C ASP A 200 -5.26 33.03 11.22
N PRO A 201 -4.11 33.32 10.58
CA PRO A 201 -3.36 32.33 9.82
C PRO A 201 -2.65 31.33 10.73
N ALA A 202 -2.52 30.07 10.27
CA ALA A 202 -1.61 29.12 10.90
C ALA A 202 -0.16 29.39 10.44
N ASP A 203 0.82 29.02 11.27
CA ASP A 203 2.23 29.16 10.93
C ASP A 203 2.72 27.97 10.09
N PRO A 204 3.21 28.19 8.86
CA PRO A 204 3.78 27.14 8.02
C PRO A 204 4.87 26.30 8.69
N ALA A 205 5.73 26.89 9.52
CA ALA A 205 6.82 26.14 10.17
C ALA A 205 6.32 25.12 11.21
N GLY A 206 5.07 25.23 11.65
CA GLY A 206 4.44 24.30 12.60
C GLY A 206 3.97 22.98 11.97
N TRP A 207 4.13 22.78 10.66
CA TRP A 207 3.63 21.58 9.96
C TRP A 207 4.10 20.23 10.55
N PRO A 208 5.36 20.06 11.04
CA PRO A 208 5.78 18.75 11.58
C PRO A 208 5.00 18.37 12.83
N GLY A 209 4.75 19.34 13.72
CA GLY A 209 3.97 19.13 14.93
C GLY A 209 2.49 18.91 14.63
N LEU A 210 1.96 19.59 13.61
CA LEU A 210 0.57 19.37 13.16
C LEU A 210 0.39 17.99 12.52
N LEU A 211 1.33 17.55 11.68
CA LEU A 211 1.32 16.22 11.08
C LEU A 211 1.35 15.14 12.17
N ALA A 212 2.24 15.25 13.16
CA ALA A 212 2.29 14.31 14.28
C ALA A 212 0.98 14.25 15.07
N ARG A 213 0.28 15.39 15.24
CA ARG A 213 -1.06 15.44 15.88
C ARG A 213 -2.13 14.74 15.03
N ILE A 214 -2.09 14.91 13.71
CA ILE A 214 -2.98 14.24 12.76
C ILE A 214 -2.76 12.72 12.79
N GLU A 215 -1.50 12.28 12.73
CA GLU A 215 -1.12 10.88 12.81
C GLU A 215 -1.53 10.25 14.15
N ALA A 216 -1.34 10.96 15.27
CA ALA A 216 -1.78 10.50 16.58
C ALA A 216 -3.31 10.32 16.65
N GLU A 217 -4.09 11.25 16.08
CA GLU A 217 -5.56 11.13 16.02
C GLU A 217 -6.02 10.02 15.06
N ALA A 218 -5.31 9.80 13.95
CA ALA A 218 -5.54 8.69 13.03
C ALA A 218 -5.23 7.34 13.71
N GLY A 219 -4.10 7.25 14.42
CA GLY A 219 -3.68 6.10 15.21
C GLY A 219 -4.56 5.82 16.43
N SER A 220 -5.32 6.81 16.90
CA SER A 220 -6.26 6.68 18.03
C SER A 220 -7.62 6.09 17.63
N GLY A 221 -7.83 5.77 16.35
CA GLY A 221 -9.09 5.20 15.85
C GLY A 221 -9.40 3.79 16.39
N PRO A 222 -10.69 3.39 16.44
CA PRO A 222 -11.10 2.02 16.84
C PRO A 222 -10.45 0.93 15.98
N ARG A 223 -10.19 1.22 14.70
CA ARG A 223 -9.53 0.34 13.74
C ARG A 223 -8.07 0.09 14.10
N SER A 224 -7.31 1.15 14.39
CA SER A 224 -5.91 1.07 14.84
C SER A 224 -5.79 0.40 16.21
N GLN A 225 -6.73 0.66 17.13
CA GLN A 225 -6.82 -0.08 18.41
C GLN A 225 -7.15 -1.55 18.21
N ARG A 226 -8.02 -1.90 17.25
CA ARG A 226 -8.36 -3.28 16.92
C ARG A 226 -7.19 -4.00 16.27
N GLN A 227 -6.48 -3.36 15.34
CA GLN A 227 -5.24 -3.88 14.76
C GLN A 227 -4.18 -4.11 15.84
N ALA A 228 -3.97 -3.18 16.77
CA ALA A 228 -3.04 -3.36 17.89
C ALA A 228 -3.40 -4.58 18.75
N ARG A 229 -4.69 -4.75 19.10
CA ARG A 229 -5.16 -5.94 19.83
C ARG A 229 -4.97 -7.24 19.04
N LEU A 230 -5.16 -7.20 17.73
CA LEU A 230 -4.94 -8.36 16.86
C LEU A 230 -3.44 -8.68 16.75
N LEU A 231 -2.55 -7.69 16.70
CA LEU A 231 -1.11 -7.88 16.73
C LEU A 231 -0.63 -8.45 18.08
N ASP A 232 -1.18 -7.98 19.20
CA ASP A 232 -0.87 -8.55 20.52
C ASP A 232 -1.35 -9.99 20.64
N ARG A 233 -2.54 -10.30 20.10
CA ARG A 233 -3.06 -11.66 20.01
C ARG A 233 -2.17 -12.53 19.12
N LEU A 234 -1.73 -12.04 17.96
CA LEU A 234 -0.80 -12.75 17.07
C LEU A 234 0.50 -13.05 17.80
N ARG A 235 1.08 -12.07 18.49
CA ARG A 235 2.30 -12.21 19.28
C ARG A 235 2.14 -13.28 20.37
N SER A 236 1.00 -13.30 21.06
CA SER A 236 0.70 -14.33 22.06
C SER A 236 0.57 -15.73 21.46
N LEU A 237 0.03 -15.87 20.25
CA LEU A 237 -0.10 -17.15 19.56
C LEU A 237 1.25 -17.63 19.00
N CYS A 238 2.12 -16.71 18.58
CA CYS A 238 3.45 -17.01 18.06
C CYS A 238 4.51 -17.20 19.15
N ALA A 239 4.21 -16.85 20.41
CA ALA A 239 5.12 -17.07 21.52
C ALA A 239 5.39 -18.58 21.70
N PRO A 240 6.62 -19.00 22.04
CA PRO A 240 6.95 -20.40 22.20
C PRO A 240 6.12 -21.01 23.34
N ILE A 241 5.14 -21.82 22.98
CA ILE A 241 4.41 -22.70 23.88
C ILE A 241 5.18 -24.01 23.84
N GLY A 242 5.64 -24.55 24.98
CA GLY A 242 6.45 -25.77 24.97
C GLY A 242 5.78 -26.92 24.21
N GLY A 243 6.36 -27.32 23.07
CA GLY A 243 5.84 -28.33 22.15
C GLY A 243 5.76 -27.83 20.69
N GLU A 244 5.68 -28.75 19.72
CA GLU A 244 5.43 -28.39 18.32
C GLU A 244 4.03 -27.77 18.16
N PRO A 245 3.87 -26.69 17.38
CA PRO A 245 2.58 -26.04 17.22
C PRO A 245 1.57 -26.96 16.52
N THR A 246 0.44 -27.22 17.19
CA THR A 246 -0.65 -28.07 16.67
C THR A 246 -1.38 -27.41 15.50
N ASP A 247 -2.05 -28.20 14.65
CA ASP A 247 -2.91 -27.69 13.55
C ASP A 247 -3.96 -26.66 14.00
N VAL A 248 -4.43 -26.79 15.25
CA VAL A 248 -5.39 -25.86 15.86
C VAL A 248 -4.72 -24.50 16.13
N ALA A 249 -3.48 -24.50 16.63
CA ALA A 249 -2.71 -23.28 16.85
C ALA A 249 -2.44 -22.55 15.53
N TRP A 250 -2.10 -23.29 14.48
CA TRP A 250 -1.87 -22.75 13.15
C TRP A 250 -3.12 -22.12 12.52
N ARG A 251 -4.28 -22.77 12.63
CA ARG A 251 -5.55 -22.16 12.22
C ARG A 251 -5.85 -20.87 12.97
N ALA A 252 -5.57 -20.81 14.28
CA ALA A 252 -5.75 -19.59 15.05
C ALA A 252 -4.82 -18.46 14.57
N ILE A 253 -3.55 -18.76 14.26
CA ILE A 253 -2.60 -17.81 13.68
C ILE A 253 -3.13 -17.26 12.35
N PHE A 254 -3.51 -18.14 11.41
CA PHE A 254 -4.02 -17.72 10.10
C PHE A 254 -5.28 -16.88 10.18
N ASN A 255 -6.21 -17.20 11.09
CA ASN A 255 -7.41 -16.40 11.28
C ASN A 255 -7.08 -14.98 11.78
N VAL A 256 -6.15 -14.85 12.73
CA VAL A 256 -5.73 -13.52 13.22
C VAL A 256 -5.01 -12.73 12.13
N VAL A 257 -4.19 -13.38 11.30
CA VAL A 257 -3.56 -12.74 10.15
C VAL A 257 -4.61 -12.28 9.13
N GLU A 258 -5.60 -13.12 8.82
CA GLU A 258 -6.70 -12.76 7.92
C GLU A 258 -7.48 -11.54 8.44
N GLU A 259 -7.80 -11.53 9.74
CA GLU A 259 -8.46 -10.40 10.40
C GLU A 259 -7.60 -9.13 10.32
N LEU A 260 -6.27 -9.22 10.53
CA LEU A 260 -5.36 -8.07 10.39
C LEU A 260 -5.37 -7.47 8.99
N ILE A 261 -5.32 -8.32 7.96
CA ILE A 261 -5.38 -7.87 6.56
C ILE A 261 -6.77 -7.29 6.23
N GLY A 262 -7.84 -7.91 6.72
CA GLY A 262 -9.21 -7.38 6.58
C GLY A 262 -9.40 -6.02 7.26
N GLU A 263 -8.72 -5.80 8.38
CA GLU A 263 -8.63 -4.50 9.04
C GLU A 263 -7.68 -3.53 8.32
N GLY A 264 -7.09 -3.89 7.18
CA GLY A 264 -6.28 -2.99 6.33
C GLY A 264 -4.77 -2.97 6.63
N ALA A 265 -4.26 -3.91 7.44
CA ALA A 265 -2.82 -4.09 7.54
C ALA A 265 -2.28 -4.56 6.17
N PRO A 266 -1.15 -4.02 5.69
CA PRO A 266 -0.58 -4.48 4.43
C PRO A 266 -0.03 -5.90 4.58
N PRO A 267 -0.17 -6.78 3.57
CA PRO A 267 0.43 -8.13 3.61
C PRO A 267 1.96 -8.11 3.79
N SER A 268 2.61 -7.00 3.44
CA SER A 268 4.05 -6.77 3.60
C SER A 268 4.43 -6.22 4.99
N SER A 269 3.49 -6.14 5.93
CA SER A 269 3.71 -5.62 7.28
C SER A 269 4.93 -6.25 7.93
N ARG A 270 5.85 -5.39 8.37
CA ARG A 270 7.11 -5.81 9.01
C ARG A 270 6.84 -6.54 10.32
N GLU A 271 5.91 -6.07 11.12
CA GLU A 271 5.58 -6.63 12.43
C GLU A 271 5.00 -8.05 12.30
N VAL A 272 4.04 -8.23 11.38
CA VAL A 272 3.47 -9.54 11.08
C VAL A 272 4.56 -10.49 10.57
N ARG A 273 5.41 -10.01 9.65
CA ARG A 273 6.54 -10.79 9.13
C ARG A 273 7.51 -11.21 10.23
N GLU A 274 7.91 -10.32 11.12
CA GLU A 274 8.86 -10.63 12.20
C GLU A 274 8.31 -11.67 13.18
N LEU A 275 6.99 -11.69 13.41
CA LEU A 275 6.33 -12.68 14.26
C LEU A 275 6.22 -14.06 13.59
N LEU A 276 5.95 -14.10 12.28
CA LEU A 276 5.77 -15.35 11.55
C LEU A 276 7.08 -15.99 11.06
N LEU A 277 8.12 -15.19 10.81
CA LEU A 277 9.42 -15.65 10.30
C LEU A 277 10.02 -16.83 11.08
N PRO A 278 10.07 -16.80 12.44
CA PRO A 278 10.66 -17.89 13.22
C PRO A 278 9.88 -19.20 13.12
N LEU A 279 8.59 -19.14 12.80
CA LEU A 279 7.69 -20.29 12.75
C LEU A 279 7.56 -20.87 11.33
N LEU A 280 8.17 -20.22 10.33
CA LEU A 280 8.01 -20.61 8.94
C LEU A 280 8.37 -22.07 8.70
N ASP A 281 9.41 -22.60 9.34
CA ASP A 281 9.84 -23.97 9.11
C ASP A 281 8.81 -25.01 9.61
N ASP A 282 8.03 -24.65 10.63
CA ASP A 282 7.05 -25.53 11.31
C ASP A 282 5.61 -25.40 10.79
N LEU A 283 5.39 -24.57 9.77
CA LEU A 283 4.07 -24.28 9.19
C LEU A 283 3.41 -25.55 8.60
N PRO A 284 2.16 -25.89 8.90
CA PRO A 284 1.58 -27.16 8.50
C PRO A 284 1.40 -27.20 6.98
N GLU A 285 1.30 -28.40 6.43
CA GLU A 285 0.91 -28.65 5.03
C GLU A 285 -0.60 -28.34 4.86
N ALA A 286 -1.01 -27.11 5.15
CA ALA A 286 -2.41 -26.71 5.07
C ALA A 286 -2.77 -26.37 3.62
N GLU A 287 -3.63 -27.18 3.02
CA GLU A 287 -4.21 -26.97 1.68
C GLU A 287 -5.08 -25.69 1.59
N GLU A 288 -5.47 -25.09 2.73
CA GLU A 288 -6.47 -24.01 2.82
C GLU A 288 -6.03 -22.84 3.72
N ALA A 289 -4.83 -22.28 3.48
CA ALA A 289 -4.52 -20.98 4.08
C ALA A 289 -5.48 -19.89 3.54
N PRO A 290 -6.09 -19.06 4.40
CA PRO A 290 -6.91 -17.93 3.99
C PRO A 290 -6.20 -16.98 3.00
N PRO A 291 -6.92 -16.29 2.10
CA PRO A 291 -6.32 -15.45 1.06
C PRO A 291 -5.32 -14.41 1.57
N GLY A 292 -5.66 -13.65 2.62
CA GLY A 292 -4.77 -12.67 3.24
C GLY A 292 -3.53 -13.30 3.85
N SER A 293 -3.67 -14.46 4.50
CA SER A 293 -2.54 -15.25 5.01
C SER A 293 -1.58 -15.68 3.89
N ARG A 294 -2.10 -16.14 2.75
CA ARG A 294 -1.28 -16.50 1.58
C ARG A 294 -0.51 -15.30 1.02
N LEU A 295 -1.13 -14.13 0.97
CA LEU A 295 -0.47 -12.89 0.55
C LEU A 295 0.68 -12.54 1.49
N VAL A 296 0.47 -12.61 2.81
CA VAL A 296 1.53 -12.36 3.80
C VAL A 296 2.69 -13.32 3.61
N LEU A 297 2.45 -14.64 3.50
CA LEU A 297 3.51 -15.62 3.30
C LEU A 297 4.30 -15.34 2.01
N ARG A 298 3.63 -14.98 0.92
CA ARG A 298 4.27 -14.57 -0.35
C ARG A 298 5.16 -13.34 -0.19
N GLU A 299 4.75 -12.36 0.61
CA GLU A 299 5.55 -11.16 0.92
C GLU A 299 6.77 -11.50 1.79
N ILE A 300 6.62 -12.41 2.74
CA ILE A 300 7.74 -12.90 3.56
C ILE A 300 8.77 -13.60 2.67
N ASP A 301 8.34 -14.41 1.70
CA ASP A 301 9.26 -15.02 0.75
C ASP A 301 9.97 -14.03 -0.15
N ARG A 302 9.24 -13.00 -0.61
CA ARG A 302 9.85 -11.93 -1.39
C ARG A 302 10.91 -11.22 -0.58
N TYR A 303 10.60 -10.88 0.66
CA TYR A 303 11.54 -10.28 1.59
C TYR A 303 12.78 -11.14 1.81
N LEU A 304 12.62 -12.46 2.04
CA LEU A 304 13.72 -13.40 2.18
C LEU A 304 14.53 -13.56 0.88
N ALA A 305 13.90 -13.40 -0.29
CA ALA A 305 14.60 -13.43 -1.57
C ALA A 305 15.40 -12.15 -1.85
N THR A 306 14.95 -10.99 -1.33
CA THR A 306 15.62 -9.69 -1.50
C THR A 306 16.67 -9.39 -0.43
N ARG A 307 16.62 -10.05 0.73
CA ARG A 307 17.69 -9.93 1.72
C ARG A 307 18.90 -10.71 1.22
N HIS A 308 19.99 -9.99 0.94
CA HIS A 308 21.32 -10.56 1.11
C HIS A 308 21.42 -11.00 2.56
N THR A 309 21.42 -12.31 2.80
CA THR A 309 21.84 -12.84 4.09
C THR A 309 23.36 -12.61 4.14
N PRO A 310 23.91 -11.67 4.93
CA PRO A 310 25.31 -11.83 5.30
C PRO A 310 25.37 -13.18 6.01
N ALA A 311 26.25 -14.06 5.55
CA ALA A 311 26.42 -15.43 6.05
C ALA A 311 26.30 -15.46 7.59
N ALA A 312 25.09 -15.67 8.09
CA ALA A 312 24.83 -15.79 9.51
C ALA A 312 25.30 -17.20 9.84
N SER A 313 26.57 -17.25 10.26
CA SER A 313 27.22 -18.35 10.95
C SER A 313 26.63 -19.70 10.60
N ALA A 314 27.06 -20.24 9.45
CA ALA A 314 27.12 -21.68 9.30
C ALA A 314 27.90 -22.20 10.51
N THR A 315 27.19 -22.72 11.50
CA THR A 315 27.80 -23.61 12.47
C THR A 315 28.49 -24.68 11.65
N SER A 316 29.82 -24.69 11.77
CA SER A 316 30.76 -25.55 11.08
C SER A 316 30.54 -27.01 11.51
N GLN A 317 29.46 -27.60 11.05
CA GLN A 317 29.31 -29.04 10.93
C GLN A 317 29.31 -29.33 9.43
N GLY A 318 30.20 -30.22 8.99
CA GLY A 318 30.27 -30.62 7.59
C GLY A 318 28.93 -31.15 7.06
N PRO A 319 28.83 -31.45 5.75
CA PRO A 319 27.59 -31.94 5.15
C PRO A 319 27.02 -33.10 5.97
N SER A 320 25.76 -33.00 6.40
CA SER A 320 25.10 -34.04 7.19
C SER A 320 25.12 -35.38 6.45
N ALA A 321 24.93 -36.49 7.17
CA ALA A 321 24.86 -37.80 6.55
C ALA A 321 23.82 -37.86 5.42
N SER A 322 22.67 -37.21 5.62
CA SER A 322 21.61 -37.09 4.62
C SER A 322 22.06 -36.33 3.38
N VAL A 323 22.78 -35.22 3.53
CA VAL A 323 23.31 -34.45 2.39
C VAL A 323 24.34 -35.26 1.61
N ARG A 324 25.24 -35.98 2.28
CA ARG A 324 26.23 -36.83 1.60
C ARG A 324 25.59 -37.96 0.80
N GLU A 325 24.56 -38.59 1.37
CA GLU A 325 23.87 -39.68 0.70
C GLU A 325 23.01 -39.18 -0.48
N ALA A 326 22.29 -38.07 -0.31
CA ALA A 326 21.58 -37.44 -1.42
C ALA A 326 22.54 -36.98 -2.53
N ALA A 327 23.71 -36.44 -2.15
CA ALA A 327 24.75 -36.08 -3.10
C ALA A 327 25.30 -37.30 -3.84
N ARG A 328 25.50 -38.44 -3.18
CA ARG A 328 25.91 -39.69 -3.83
C ARG A 328 24.94 -40.13 -4.92
N LEU A 329 23.64 -40.02 -4.67
CA LEU A 329 22.57 -40.40 -5.61
C LEU A 329 22.39 -39.40 -6.78
N LEU A 330 22.74 -38.13 -6.57
CA LEU A 330 22.45 -37.04 -7.51
C LEU A 330 23.67 -36.40 -8.16
N SER A 331 24.88 -36.80 -7.75
CA SER A 331 26.13 -36.23 -8.25
C SER A 331 26.21 -36.29 -9.77
N GLY A 332 26.49 -35.16 -10.40
CA GLY A 332 26.59 -35.03 -11.86
C GLY A 332 25.26 -35.06 -12.61
N ARG A 333 24.12 -35.20 -11.92
CA ARG A 333 22.78 -35.13 -12.52
C ARG A 333 22.15 -33.75 -12.35
N SER A 334 21.12 -33.46 -13.13
CA SER A 334 20.35 -32.23 -13.05
C SER A 334 19.08 -32.44 -12.21
N VAL A 335 18.62 -31.42 -11.51
CA VAL A 335 17.36 -31.45 -10.74
C VAL A 335 16.50 -30.27 -11.15
N VAL A 336 15.19 -30.48 -11.30
CA VAL A 336 14.24 -29.40 -11.55
C VAL A 336 13.57 -29.03 -10.24
N LEU A 337 13.50 -27.74 -9.90
CA LEU A 337 12.71 -27.23 -8.79
C LEU A 337 11.59 -26.36 -9.33
N ILE A 338 10.35 -26.73 -9.04
CA ILE A 338 9.13 -26.02 -9.43
C ILE A 338 8.54 -25.38 -8.19
N GLY A 339 8.27 -24.08 -8.27
CA GLY A 339 7.61 -23.34 -7.19
C GLY A 339 8.51 -22.38 -6.43
N GLY A 340 7.85 -21.53 -5.65
CA GLY A 340 8.43 -20.42 -4.91
C GLY A 340 9.23 -19.42 -5.75
N LEU A 341 9.93 -18.52 -5.06
CA LEU A 341 10.76 -17.49 -5.68
C LEU A 341 12.20 -17.98 -5.82
N ARG A 342 12.75 -17.86 -7.04
CA ARG A 342 14.13 -18.24 -7.34
C ARG A 342 15.11 -17.44 -6.48
N ARG A 343 15.89 -18.14 -5.66
CA ARG A 343 16.95 -17.55 -4.82
C ARG A 343 18.33 -17.99 -5.34
N PRO A 344 19.10 -17.13 -6.02
CA PRO A 344 20.38 -17.51 -6.65
C PRO A 344 21.38 -18.17 -5.68
N GLU A 345 21.43 -17.68 -4.43
CA GLU A 345 22.32 -18.24 -3.41
C GLU A 345 21.88 -19.62 -2.94
N ALA A 346 20.59 -19.80 -2.61
CA ALA A 346 20.06 -21.12 -2.27
C ALA A 346 20.19 -22.11 -3.44
N GLN A 347 20.01 -21.62 -4.68
CA GLN A 347 20.20 -22.42 -5.89
C GLN A 347 21.66 -22.91 -6.00
N ARG A 348 22.63 -22.03 -5.75
CA ARG A 348 24.07 -22.37 -5.73
C ARG A 348 24.41 -23.30 -4.57
N ALA A 349 23.90 -23.02 -3.37
CA ALA A 349 24.15 -23.82 -2.18
C ALA A 349 23.61 -25.25 -2.33
N LEU A 350 22.38 -25.41 -2.83
CA LEU A 350 21.79 -26.72 -3.13
C LEU A 350 22.55 -27.45 -4.23
N LYS A 351 22.91 -26.74 -5.32
CA LYS A 351 23.73 -27.31 -6.39
C LYS A 351 25.05 -27.87 -5.85
N LEU A 352 25.76 -27.09 -5.04
CA LEU A 352 27.05 -27.49 -4.45
C LEU A 352 26.87 -28.63 -3.44
N ALA A 353 25.92 -28.51 -2.52
CA ALA A 353 25.72 -29.48 -1.44
C ALA A 353 25.29 -30.86 -1.96
N LEU A 354 24.48 -30.91 -3.02
CA LEU A 354 23.99 -32.15 -3.63
C LEU A 354 24.85 -32.62 -4.83
N GLY A 355 25.94 -31.93 -5.15
CA GLY A 355 26.84 -32.30 -6.26
C GLY A 355 26.19 -32.23 -7.65
N LEU A 356 25.18 -31.38 -7.84
CA LEU A 356 24.38 -31.36 -9.07
C LEU A 356 25.15 -30.75 -10.24
N LYS A 357 24.96 -31.31 -11.44
CA LYS A 357 25.37 -30.67 -12.70
C LYS A 357 24.63 -29.34 -12.88
N GLU A 358 23.33 -29.35 -12.63
CA GLU A 358 22.46 -28.18 -12.75
C GLU A 358 21.26 -28.28 -11.80
N LEU A 359 20.85 -27.15 -11.22
CA LEU A 359 19.55 -27.02 -10.55
C LEU A 359 18.71 -26.04 -11.37
N VAL A 360 17.71 -26.54 -12.09
CA VAL A 360 16.80 -25.74 -12.92
C VAL A 360 15.64 -25.28 -12.05
N TRP A 361 15.67 -24.02 -11.61
CA TRP A 361 14.64 -23.46 -10.74
C TRP A 361 13.61 -22.66 -11.55
N LEU A 362 12.43 -23.23 -11.71
CA LEU A 362 11.29 -22.65 -12.39
C LEU A 362 10.40 -21.95 -11.37
N GLY A 363 10.48 -20.61 -11.35
CA GLY A 363 9.54 -19.80 -10.58
C GLY A 363 8.12 -19.94 -11.14
N THR A 364 7.13 -19.92 -10.26
CA THR A 364 5.72 -20.02 -10.66
C THR A 364 5.07 -18.64 -10.62
N LYS A 365 4.26 -18.33 -11.65
CA LYS A 365 3.33 -17.20 -11.63
C LYS A 365 1.91 -17.73 -11.40
N GLU A 366 1.06 -16.89 -10.83
CA GLU A 366 -0.37 -17.16 -10.70
C GLU A 366 -0.96 -17.45 -12.09
N HIS A 367 -1.69 -18.56 -12.22
CA HIS A 367 -2.28 -19.05 -13.48
C HIS A 367 -1.32 -19.48 -14.61
N GLN A 368 -0.03 -19.73 -14.34
CA GLN A 368 0.86 -20.27 -15.36
C GLN A 368 0.47 -21.72 -15.74
N PRO A 369 0.34 -22.04 -17.04
CA PRO A 369 0.02 -23.40 -17.47
C PRO A 369 1.18 -24.37 -17.18
N ILE A 370 0.85 -25.53 -16.61
CA ILE A 370 1.79 -26.54 -16.12
C ILE A 370 2.57 -27.20 -17.26
N ALA A 371 1.97 -27.27 -18.45
CA ALA A 371 2.64 -27.73 -19.67
C ALA A 371 3.95 -26.96 -19.97
N ALA A 372 4.09 -25.73 -19.47
CA ALA A 372 5.33 -24.96 -19.61
C ALA A 372 6.53 -25.60 -18.87
N PHE A 373 6.30 -26.50 -17.91
CA PHE A 373 7.37 -27.17 -17.16
C PHE A 373 7.84 -28.48 -17.81
N GLU A 374 7.01 -29.10 -18.67
CA GLU A 374 7.30 -30.39 -19.30
C GLU A 374 8.65 -30.41 -20.03
N PRO A 375 9.06 -29.38 -20.82
CA PRO A 375 10.35 -29.38 -21.50
C PRO A 375 11.55 -29.49 -20.53
N ALA A 376 11.43 -28.93 -19.33
CA ALA A 376 12.48 -29.03 -18.32
C ALA A 376 12.49 -30.40 -17.65
N ILE A 377 11.31 -30.98 -17.38
CA ILE A 377 11.16 -32.32 -16.77
C ILE A 377 11.64 -33.42 -17.72
N ALA A 378 11.35 -33.30 -19.02
CA ALA A 378 11.65 -34.30 -20.04
C ALA A 378 13.14 -34.47 -20.34
N ARG A 379 14.00 -33.57 -19.84
CA ARG A 379 15.45 -33.62 -20.08
C ARG A 379 16.04 -34.96 -19.61
N PRO A 380 16.92 -35.58 -20.43
CA PRO A 380 17.48 -36.89 -20.09
C PRO A 380 18.38 -36.83 -18.85
N ASP A 381 19.05 -35.70 -18.63
CA ASP A 381 19.97 -35.50 -17.50
C ASP A 381 19.27 -35.15 -16.18
N VAL A 382 17.95 -34.94 -16.18
CA VAL A 382 17.18 -34.66 -14.96
C VAL A 382 16.93 -35.94 -14.17
N ALA A 383 17.34 -35.98 -12.90
CA ALA A 383 17.20 -37.14 -12.03
C ALA A 383 15.86 -37.17 -11.30
N LEU A 384 15.38 -36.01 -10.83
CA LEU A 384 14.14 -35.85 -10.08
C LEU A 384 13.58 -34.43 -10.21
N VAL A 385 12.31 -34.28 -9.83
CA VAL A 385 11.61 -33.00 -9.76
C VAL A 385 11.27 -32.70 -8.31
N LEU A 386 11.68 -31.53 -7.83
CA LEU A 386 11.32 -30.95 -6.54
C LEU A 386 10.12 -30.03 -6.74
N LEU A 387 9.05 -30.21 -5.96
CA LEU A 387 7.89 -29.34 -5.97
C LEU A 387 7.76 -28.63 -4.62
N ALA A 388 7.95 -27.31 -4.59
CA ALA A 388 7.74 -26.50 -3.40
C ALA A 388 6.24 -26.30 -3.16
N ILE A 389 5.64 -27.14 -2.31
CA ILE A 389 4.19 -27.22 -2.13
C ILE A 389 3.61 -26.04 -1.37
N ARG A 390 4.36 -25.43 -0.44
CA ARG A 390 3.90 -24.27 0.36
C ARG A 390 3.57 -23.02 -0.45
N TRP A 391 4.12 -22.88 -1.66
CA TRP A 391 4.03 -21.66 -2.47
C TRP A 391 3.40 -21.89 -3.84
N SER A 392 2.76 -23.05 -3.98
CA SER A 392 2.14 -23.51 -5.20
C SER A 392 0.64 -23.18 -5.16
N SER A 393 0.13 -22.38 -6.10
CA SER A 393 -1.32 -22.29 -6.32
C SER A 393 -1.89 -23.67 -6.68
N HIS A 394 -3.16 -23.94 -6.33
CA HIS A 394 -3.87 -25.23 -6.46
C HIS A 394 -3.65 -26.03 -7.77
N ALA A 395 -3.18 -25.39 -8.85
CA ALA A 395 -2.88 -26.03 -10.13
C ALA A 395 -1.70 -27.03 -10.09
N PHE A 396 -0.67 -26.86 -9.26
CA PHE A 396 0.59 -27.59 -9.49
C PHE A 396 0.61 -29.08 -9.05
N GLY A 397 -0.48 -29.59 -8.47
CA GLY A 397 -0.68 -31.04 -8.25
C GLY A 397 -0.65 -31.86 -9.55
N ASP A 398 -1.00 -31.24 -10.68
CA ASP A 398 -1.00 -31.87 -12.01
C ASP A 398 0.40 -31.96 -12.65
N VAL A 399 1.48 -31.66 -11.92
CA VAL A 399 2.86 -31.95 -12.36
C VAL A 399 3.17 -33.45 -12.34
N LYS A 400 2.53 -34.21 -11.43
CA LYS A 400 2.80 -35.65 -11.26
C LYS A 400 2.61 -36.48 -12.54
N PRO A 401 1.52 -36.33 -13.34
CA PRO A 401 1.37 -37.03 -14.62
C PRO A 401 2.54 -36.82 -15.60
N TYR A 402 3.15 -35.62 -15.62
CA TYR A 402 4.31 -35.34 -16.48
C TYR A 402 5.59 -36.01 -15.95
N CYS A 403 5.78 -35.98 -14.63
CA CYS A 403 6.86 -36.71 -13.97
C CYS A 403 6.77 -38.22 -14.24
N ASP A 404 5.59 -38.82 -14.06
CA ASP A 404 5.34 -40.24 -14.29
C ASP A 404 5.62 -40.61 -15.77
N ARG A 405 5.15 -39.79 -16.72
CA ARG A 405 5.37 -39.98 -18.17
C ARG A 405 6.85 -40.06 -18.55
N HIS A 406 7.70 -39.25 -17.91
CA HIS A 406 9.14 -39.23 -18.16
C HIS A 406 9.93 -40.08 -17.16
N GLY A 407 9.24 -40.84 -16.30
CA GLY A 407 9.84 -41.64 -15.25
C GLY A 407 10.69 -40.81 -14.29
N LYS A 408 10.34 -39.57 -13.97
CA LYS A 408 11.11 -38.74 -13.03
C LYS A 408 10.43 -38.80 -11.65
N PRO A 409 11.13 -39.19 -10.57
CA PRO A 409 10.59 -39.11 -9.23
C PRO A 409 10.18 -37.66 -8.89
N LEU A 410 9.00 -37.50 -8.29
CA LEU A 410 8.50 -36.23 -7.80
C LEU A 410 8.64 -36.19 -6.28
N VAL A 411 9.48 -35.30 -5.77
CA VAL A 411 9.68 -35.04 -4.34
C VAL A 411 8.96 -33.76 -3.98
N ARG A 412 8.07 -33.82 -2.99
CA ARG A 412 7.40 -32.64 -2.44
C ARG A 412 8.26 -32.03 -1.36
N LEU A 413 8.44 -30.70 -1.41
CA LEU A 413 9.19 -29.93 -0.43
C LEU A 413 8.19 -29.17 0.46
N PRO A 414 7.86 -29.72 1.64
CA PRO A 414 6.92 -29.08 2.56
C PRO A 414 7.51 -27.87 3.29
N GLY A 415 8.82 -27.63 3.23
CA GLY A 415 9.46 -26.49 3.88
C GLY A 415 10.56 -25.80 3.08
N GLY A 416 11.49 -25.12 3.77
CA GLY A 416 12.50 -24.26 3.18
C GLY A 416 13.52 -24.96 2.27
N TYR A 417 14.34 -24.15 1.58
CA TYR A 417 15.34 -24.60 0.62
C TYR A 417 16.68 -25.03 1.25
N GLY A 418 16.69 -25.36 2.54
CA GLY A 418 17.90 -25.77 3.24
C GLY A 418 18.42 -27.11 2.74
N ALA A 419 19.73 -27.23 2.49
CA ALA A 419 20.31 -28.45 1.91
C ALA A 419 20.04 -29.72 2.74
N ASN A 420 20.08 -29.62 4.08
CA ASN A 420 19.76 -30.74 4.97
C ASN A 420 18.30 -31.18 4.84
N GLN A 421 17.37 -30.23 4.80
CA GLN A 421 15.94 -30.51 4.68
C GLN A 421 15.60 -31.10 3.32
N VAL A 422 16.11 -30.49 2.25
CA VAL A 422 15.92 -30.99 0.88
C VAL A 422 16.48 -32.41 0.75
N ALA A 423 17.68 -32.67 1.28
CA ALA A 423 18.27 -34.00 1.26
C ALA A 423 17.42 -35.02 2.04
N ALA A 424 16.92 -34.67 3.22
CA ALA A 424 16.05 -35.54 4.00
C ALA A 424 14.76 -35.91 3.24
N GLN A 425 14.14 -34.94 2.56
CA GLN A 425 12.93 -35.18 1.77
C GLN A 425 13.17 -36.05 0.54
N ILE A 426 14.29 -35.84 -0.15
CA ILE A 426 14.70 -36.69 -1.28
C ILE A 426 14.87 -38.14 -0.83
N LEU A 427 15.56 -38.36 0.28
CA LEU A 427 15.80 -39.71 0.79
C LEU A 427 14.51 -40.38 1.29
N SER A 428 13.64 -39.61 1.95
CA SER A 428 12.36 -40.14 2.45
C SER A 428 11.38 -40.51 1.34
N GLN A 429 11.40 -39.81 0.21
CA GLN A 429 10.35 -39.94 -0.82
C GLN A 429 10.82 -40.67 -2.09
N SER A 430 12.13 -40.75 -2.34
CA SER A 430 12.65 -41.21 -3.65
C SER A 430 13.98 -41.95 -3.60
N SER A 431 14.45 -42.37 -2.42
CA SER A 431 15.73 -43.09 -2.28
C SER A 431 15.79 -44.38 -3.12
N GLU A 432 14.75 -45.21 -3.08
CA GLU A 432 14.69 -46.47 -3.83
C GLU A 432 14.72 -46.24 -5.35
N GLN A 433 13.92 -45.30 -5.85
CA GLN A 433 13.83 -44.99 -7.29
C GLN A 433 15.11 -44.34 -7.87
N LEU A 434 15.92 -43.74 -7.00
CA LEU A 434 17.21 -43.15 -7.38
C LEU A 434 18.37 -44.15 -7.28
N GLY A 435 18.22 -45.23 -6.50
CA GLY A 435 19.22 -46.29 -6.34
C GLY A 435 19.23 -47.32 -7.48
N ASP A 436 18.08 -47.57 -8.11
CA ASP A 436 17.91 -48.55 -9.20
C ASP A 436 18.28 -48.02 -10.60
N ARG A 437 18.97 -46.86 -10.68
CA ARG A 437 19.34 -46.15 -11.92
C ARG A 437 20.77 -45.65 -11.90
#